data_AF-R6RE16-F1
#
_entry.id   AF-R6RE16-F1
#
_cell.length_a   1.000
_cell.length_b   1.000
_cell.length_c   1.000
_cell.angle_alpha   90.00
_cell.angle_beta   90.00
_cell.angle_gamma   90.00
#
_symmetry.space_group_name_H-M   'P 1'
#
loop_
_entity.id
_entity.type
_entity.pdbx_description
1 polymer ?
#
loop_
_entity_poly.entity_id
_entity_poly.type
_entity_poly.pdbx_seq_one_letter_code
_entity_poly.pdbx_strand_id
1 'polypeptide(L)'
;MYASKYVGGIVGYDNVESTIEKCINHGLFNVSNALCIGGIAGTFSGSIIDCTNYGNITAGFDLAGICGWVSTSKGCKFIRCHNKGALTLKSTDEKNVNKIGNIYGNGTSYDNLIIEDCDSNEL
;
A
#
# COMPACT_ATOMS: atom_id res chain seq x y z
N MET A 1 9.47 20.96 -7.63
CA MET A 1 10.13 19.65 -7.81
C MET A 1 9.37 18.64 -6.95
N TYR A 2 8.40 17.92 -7.52
CA TYR A 2 7.71 16.85 -6.81
C TYR A 2 8.55 15.58 -6.95
N ALA A 3 9.34 15.24 -5.93
CA ALA A 3 9.89 13.90 -5.85
C ALA A 3 8.70 12.95 -5.62
N SER A 4 8.51 11.97 -6.50
CA SER A 4 7.54 10.89 -6.26
C SER A 4 8.01 10.10 -5.04
N LYS A 5 7.48 10.45 -3.86
CA LYS A 5 7.86 9.78 -2.60
C LYS A 5 6.87 8.64 -2.38
N TYR A 6 7.40 7.43 -2.46
CA TYR A 6 6.72 6.19 -2.13
C TYR A 6 7.23 5.72 -0.78
N VAL A 7 6.34 5.33 0.12
CA VAL A 7 6.71 4.91 1.48
C VAL A 7 6.10 3.55 1.77
N GLY A 8 6.96 2.60 2.11
CA GLY A 8 6.59 1.29 2.64
C GLY A 8 7.48 0.94 3.83
N GLY A 9 6.93 0.20 4.79
CA GLY A 9 7.69 -0.24 5.96
C GLY A 9 8.80 -1.22 5.64
N ILE A 10 8.61 -2.01 4.57
CA ILE A 10 9.58 -2.98 4.10
C ILE A 10 10.18 -2.49 2.77
N VAL A 11 9.33 -2.10 1.82
CA VAL A 11 9.77 -1.69 0.47
C VAL A 11 9.15 -0.34 0.08
N GLY A 12 9.98 0.66 -0.18
CA GLY A 12 9.49 1.96 -0.67
C GLY A 12 8.95 1.87 -2.10
N TYR A 13 9.73 1.29 -3.01
CA TYR A 13 9.42 1.21 -4.43
C TYR A 13 9.95 -0.09 -5.02
N ASP A 14 9.10 -0.83 -5.72
CA ASP A 14 9.50 -1.92 -6.58
C ASP A 14 8.65 -1.94 -7.87
N ASN A 15 9.32 -2.11 -9.01
CA ASN A 15 8.72 -2.19 -10.34
C ASN A 15 9.15 -3.42 -11.12
N VAL A 16 9.87 -4.35 -10.48
CA VAL A 16 10.14 -5.69 -11.02
C VAL A 16 9.26 -6.70 -10.29
N GLU A 17 9.08 -7.87 -10.89
CA GLU A 17 8.25 -8.92 -10.30
C GLU A 17 8.98 -9.57 -9.12
N SER A 18 8.70 -9.05 -7.92
CA SER A 18 9.33 -9.49 -6.68
C SER A 18 8.33 -10.17 -5.75
N THR A 19 8.84 -10.81 -4.69
CA THR A 19 8.02 -11.38 -3.62
C THR A 19 8.41 -10.79 -2.28
N ILE A 20 7.42 -10.29 -1.54
CA ILE A 20 7.53 -9.98 -0.11
C ILE A 20 6.71 -11.03 0.62
N GLU A 21 7.34 -11.83 1.47
CA GLU A 21 6.67 -12.90 2.20
C GLU A 21 6.93 -12.84 3.70
N LYS A 22 5.93 -13.20 4.51
CA LYS A 22 6.03 -13.37 5.98
C LYS A 22 6.62 -12.16 6.71
N CYS A 23 6.34 -10.96 6.19
CA CYS A 23 6.81 -9.71 6.75
C CYS A 23 5.74 -9.04 7.61
N ILE A 24 6.17 -8.40 8.70
CA ILE A 24 5.29 -7.69 9.60
C ILE A 24 5.82 -6.27 9.78
N ASN A 25 4.96 -5.27 9.61
CA ASN A 25 5.26 -3.88 9.96
C ASN A 25 4.56 -3.48 11.26
N HIS A 26 5.33 -3.00 12.24
CA HIS A 26 4.82 -2.34 13.45
C HIS A 26 5.13 -0.83 13.46
N GLY A 27 5.79 -0.31 12.42
CA GLY A 27 6.21 1.09 12.36
C GLY A 27 5.03 2.03 12.24
N LEU A 28 5.02 3.07 13.07
CA LEU A 28 4.09 4.19 12.99
C LEU A 28 4.53 5.15 11.88
N PHE A 29 3.63 5.45 10.95
CA PHE A 29 3.90 6.40 9.87
C PHE A 29 3.08 7.68 10.04
N ASN A 30 3.74 8.82 9.88
CA ASN A 30 3.11 10.14 9.78
C ASN A 30 3.74 10.89 8.61
N VAL A 31 3.09 10.84 7.45
CA VAL A 31 3.68 11.23 6.17
C VAL A 31 2.79 12.25 5.45
N SER A 32 3.20 13.51 5.43
CA SER A 32 2.45 14.60 4.79
C SER A 32 2.74 14.78 3.30
N ASN A 33 3.91 14.35 2.83
CA ASN A 33 4.44 14.68 1.50
C ASN A 33 4.84 13.45 0.69
N ALA A 34 4.03 12.40 0.68
CA ALA A 34 4.23 11.20 -0.15
C ALA A 34 2.99 10.89 -0.98
N LEU A 35 3.18 10.41 -2.20
CA LEU A 35 2.08 10.15 -3.13
C LEU A 35 1.38 8.83 -2.83
N CYS A 36 2.14 7.79 -2.50
CA CYS A 36 1.60 6.47 -2.21
C CYS A 36 2.29 5.89 -0.98
N ILE A 37 1.49 5.50 0.00
CA ILE A 37 1.95 4.97 1.28
C ILE A 37 1.28 3.62 1.50
N GLY A 38 2.07 2.58 1.82
CA GLY A 38 1.54 1.31 2.30
C GLY A 38 2.29 0.84 3.54
N GLY A 39 1.64 0.09 4.43
CA GLY A 39 2.30 -0.43 5.62
C GLY A 39 3.44 -1.39 5.30
N ILE A 40 3.33 -2.15 4.21
CA ILE A 40 4.38 -3.06 3.72
C ILE A 40 5.15 -2.43 2.56
N ALA A 41 4.43 -1.99 1.53
CA ALA A 41 5.02 -1.48 0.30
C ALA A 41 4.43 -0.12 -0.13
N GLY A 42 5.27 0.80 -0.60
CA GLY A 42 4.80 2.08 -1.16
C GLY A 42 4.21 1.90 -2.55
N THR A 43 5.01 1.40 -3.47
CA THR A 43 4.55 0.87 -4.76
C THR A 43 5.19 -0.48 -5.05
N PHE A 44 4.42 -1.39 -5.62
CA PHE A 44 4.88 -2.76 -5.80
C PHE A 44 4.32 -3.40 -7.07
N SER A 45 5.12 -4.30 -7.64
CA SER A 45 4.75 -5.21 -8.72
C SER A 45 5.19 -6.61 -8.32
N GLY A 46 4.31 -7.62 -8.41
CA GLY A 46 4.58 -8.96 -7.91
C GLY A 46 3.72 -9.36 -6.71
N SER A 47 4.24 -10.25 -5.86
CA SER A 47 3.46 -10.94 -4.82
C SER A 47 3.77 -10.46 -3.41
N ILE A 48 2.74 -10.17 -2.63
CA ILE A 48 2.83 -9.95 -1.18
C ILE A 48 2.02 -11.05 -0.49
N ILE A 49 2.69 -11.85 0.35
CA ILE A 49 2.14 -13.11 0.88
C ILE A 49 2.38 -13.19 2.38
N ASP A 50 1.37 -13.58 3.15
CA ASP A 50 1.49 -13.77 4.61
C ASP A 50 2.02 -12.53 5.34
N CYS A 51 1.66 -11.33 4.87
CA CYS A 51 2.16 -10.09 5.44
C CYS A 51 1.11 -9.38 6.30
N THR A 52 1.53 -8.76 7.40
CA THR A 52 0.62 -8.02 8.27
C THR A 52 1.16 -6.65 8.63
N ASN A 53 0.32 -5.63 8.51
CA ASN A 53 0.60 -4.30 9.07
C ASN A 53 -0.15 -4.11 10.39
N TYR A 54 0.58 -3.89 11.48
CA TYR A 54 0.05 -3.43 12.77
C TYR A 54 0.30 -1.94 13.01
N GLY A 55 1.19 -1.33 12.24
CA GLY A 55 1.54 0.09 12.37
C GLY A 55 0.38 1.00 11.97
N ASN A 56 0.08 2.00 12.80
CA ASN A 56 -0.85 3.05 12.42
C ASN A 56 -0.22 3.93 11.34
N ILE A 57 -1.01 4.36 10.35
CA ILE A 57 -0.51 5.15 9.23
C ILE A 57 -1.41 6.38 9.05
N THR A 58 -0.79 7.55 9.17
CA THR A 58 -1.39 8.82 8.76
C THR A 58 -0.69 9.33 7.52
N ALA A 59 -1.46 9.61 6.45
CA ALA A 59 -0.92 10.06 5.17
C ALA A 59 -1.72 11.21 4.54
N GLY A 60 -1.05 12.02 3.71
CA GLY A 60 -1.67 13.12 2.96
C GLY A 60 -2.31 12.72 1.62
N PHE A 61 -1.95 11.57 1.06
CA PHE A 61 -2.37 11.09 -0.27
C PHE A 61 -2.66 9.57 -0.21
N ASP A 62 -2.73 8.89 -1.36
CA ASP A 62 -3.09 7.47 -1.48
C ASP A 62 -2.43 6.60 -0.41
N LEU A 63 -3.27 5.92 0.36
CA LEU A 63 -2.91 5.23 1.58
C LEU A 63 -3.45 3.79 1.55
N ALA A 64 -2.61 2.84 1.92
CA ALA A 64 -3.04 1.49 2.19
C ALA A 64 -2.43 0.85 3.42
N GLY A 65 -3.09 -0.19 3.92
CA GLY A 65 -2.54 -1.02 4.99
C GLY A 65 -1.39 -1.92 4.50
N ILE A 66 -1.48 -2.46 3.28
CA ILE A 66 -0.41 -3.29 2.71
C ILE A 66 0.38 -2.54 1.64
N CYS A 67 -0.23 -2.17 0.50
CA CYS A 67 0.47 -1.58 -0.64
C CYS A 67 -0.17 -0.27 -1.13
N GLY A 68 0.55 0.85 -1.09
CA GLY A 68 -0.02 2.15 -1.49
C GLY A 68 -0.47 2.17 -2.96
N TRP A 69 0.40 1.71 -3.86
CA TRP A 69 0.14 1.65 -5.29
C TRP A 69 0.49 0.29 -5.90
N VAL A 70 -0.45 -0.30 -6.63
CA VAL A 70 -0.22 -1.56 -7.35
C VAL A 70 0.05 -1.31 -8.83
N SER A 71 1.13 -1.90 -9.34
CA SER A 71 1.42 -1.96 -10.77
C SER A 71 1.29 -3.41 -11.24
N THR A 72 0.18 -3.72 -11.91
CA THR A 72 -0.19 -5.08 -12.33
C THR A 72 0.32 -5.46 -13.72
N SER A 73 1.17 -4.65 -14.36
CA SER A 73 1.70 -4.98 -15.70
C SER A 73 2.42 -6.33 -15.77
N LYS A 74 2.74 -6.93 -14.62
CA LYS A 74 3.32 -8.27 -14.46
C LYS A 74 2.54 -9.20 -13.52
N GLY A 75 1.30 -8.84 -13.18
CA GLY A 75 0.48 -9.53 -12.16
C GLY A 75 0.85 -9.09 -10.74
N CYS A 76 -0.17 -8.80 -9.93
CA CYS A 76 0.02 -8.48 -8.51
C CYS A 76 -0.86 -9.39 -7.67
N LYS A 77 -0.29 -9.97 -6.61
CA LYS A 77 -0.99 -10.92 -5.75
C LYS A 77 -0.87 -10.50 -4.30
N PHE A 78 -1.99 -10.50 -3.61
CA PHE A 78 -2.09 -10.38 -2.16
C PHE A 78 -2.70 -11.66 -1.64
N ILE A 79 -1.96 -12.40 -0.83
CA ILE A 79 -2.42 -13.68 -0.30
C ILE A 79 -2.22 -13.68 1.22
N ARG A 80 -3.29 -13.90 1.98
CA ARG A 80 -3.27 -13.92 3.47
C ARG A 80 -2.61 -12.66 4.06
N CYS A 81 -2.97 -11.51 3.51
CA CYS A 81 -2.43 -10.22 3.94
C CYS A 81 -3.47 -9.43 4.74
N HIS A 82 -3.01 -8.83 5.84
CA HIS A 82 -3.91 -8.20 6.80
C HIS A 82 -3.42 -6.84 7.28
N ASN A 83 -4.35 -5.90 7.40
CA ASN A 83 -4.10 -4.63 8.06
C ASN A 83 -4.84 -4.59 9.39
N LYS A 84 -4.09 -4.47 10.47
CA LYS A 84 -4.58 -4.33 11.84
C LYS A 84 -4.25 -2.95 12.44
N GLY A 85 -3.48 -2.13 11.73
CA GLY A 85 -3.21 -0.74 12.09
C GLY A 85 -4.30 0.21 11.61
N ALA A 86 -4.49 1.32 12.34
CA ALA A 86 -5.42 2.37 11.93
C ALA A 86 -4.87 3.16 10.73
N LEU A 87 -5.71 3.42 9.74
CA LEU A 87 -5.37 4.21 8.56
C LEU A 87 -6.12 5.55 8.62
N THR A 88 -5.41 6.66 8.43
CA THR A 88 -5.98 8.01 8.51
C THR A 88 -5.47 8.90 7.37
N LEU A 89 -6.37 9.36 6.52
CA LEU A 89 -6.05 10.38 5.52
C LEU A 89 -6.18 11.78 6.13
N LYS A 90 -5.13 12.59 5.97
CA LYS A 90 -5.09 14.02 6.29
C LYS A 90 -4.65 14.79 5.04
N SER A 91 -5.50 14.75 4.00
CA SER A 91 -5.24 15.54 2.80
C SER A 91 -5.28 17.02 3.12
N THR A 92 -4.30 17.75 2.60
CA THR A 92 -4.35 19.22 2.53
C THR A 92 -4.66 19.69 1.11
N ASP A 93 -4.83 18.76 0.17
CA ASP A 93 -5.10 19.05 -1.24
C ASP A 93 -6.49 18.51 -1.61
N GLU A 94 -7.46 19.43 -1.68
CA GLU A 94 -8.87 19.13 -1.98
C GLU A 94 -9.10 18.72 -3.45
N LYS A 95 -8.09 18.86 -4.32
CA LYS A 95 -8.23 18.61 -5.76
C LYS A 95 -7.92 17.16 -6.18
N ASN A 96 -7.37 16.34 -5.28
CA ASN A 96 -7.04 14.94 -5.56
C ASN A 96 -7.98 14.00 -4.81
N VAL A 97 -8.56 13.05 -5.54
CA VAL A 97 -9.36 11.96 -4.95
C VAL A 97 -8.39 10.96 -4.33
N ASN A 98 -8.02 11.20 -3.07
CA ASN A 98 -7.16 10.28 -2.34
C ASN A 98 -7.92 9.00 -1.99
N LYS A 99 -7.30 7.86 -2.23
CA LYS A 99 -7.86 6.56 -1.89
C LYS A 99 -7.27 6.02 -0.60
N ILE A 100 -8.12 5.33 0.16
CA ILE A 100 -7.73 4.59 1.34
C ILE A 100 -8.21 3.16 1.16
N GLY A 101 -7.31 2.18 1.32
CA GLY A 101 -7.68 0.77 1.21
C GLY A 101 -6.94 -0.11 2.20
N ASN A 102 -7.59 -1.13 2.75
CA ASN A 102 -6.93 -2.00 3.71
C ASN A 102 -5.78 -2.80 3.07
N ILE A 103 -5.96 -3.26 1.82
CA ILE A 103 -4.94 -4.04 1.10
C ILE A 103 -4.17 -3.14 0.16
N TYR A 104 -4.83 -2.44 -0.75
CA TYR A 104 -4.18 -1.51 -1.66
C TYR A 104 -4.93 -0.19 -1.85
N GLY A 105 -4.19 0.89 -2.14
CA GLY A 105 -4.75 2.23 -2.30
C GLY A 105 -5.24 2.48 -3.72
N ASN A 106 -4.32 2.45 -4.69
CA ASN A 106 -4.60 2.79 -6.09
C ASN A 106 -3.73 1.99 -7.07
N GLY A 107 -3.96 2.08 -8.37
CA GLY A 107 -3.24 1.30 -9.37
C GLY A 107 -3.53 1.68 -10.82
N THR A 108 -2.69 1.21 -11.76
CA THR A 108 -2.77 1.51 -13.21
C THR A 108 -3.51 0.47 -14.06
N SER A 109 -3.77 -0.73 -13.54
CA SER A 109 -4.64 -1.76 -14.13
C SER A 109 -5.00 -2.75 -13.03
N TYR A 110 -6.18 -3.36 -13.09
CA TYR A 110 -6.60 -4.41 -12.16
C TYR A 110 -6.70 -5.78 -12.85
N ASP A 111 -6.34 -5.82 -14.13
CA ASP A 111 -6.36 -7.06 -14.90
C ASP A 111 -5.27 -7.96 -14.33
N ASN A 112 -5.67 -9.09 -13.76
CA ASN A 112 -4.82 -10.05 -13.03
C ASN A 112 -4.38 -9.62 -11.61
N LEU A 113 -5.10 -8.71 -10.96
CA LEU A 113 -4.98 -8.53 -9.50
C LEU A 113 -5.64 -9.71 -8.78
N ILE A 114 -4.87 -10.43 -7.96
CA ILE A 114 -5.38 -11.53 -7.14
C ILE A 114 -5.35 -11.07 -5.68
N ILE A 115 -6.48 -11.19 -4.99
CA ILE A 115 -6.62 -10.96 -3.56
C ILE A 115 -7.30 -12.19 -2.97
N GLU A 116 -6.55 -12.95 -2.18
CA GLU A 116 -7.00 -14.21 -1.60
C GLU A 116 -6.78 -14.18 -0.09
N ASP A 117 -7.80 -14.55 0.68
CA ASP A 117 -7.75 -14.62 2.15
C ASP A 117 -7.23 -13.36 2.85
N CYS A 118 -7.42 -12.19 2.23
CA CYS A 118 -7.02 -10.90 2.77
C CYS A 118 -8.20 -10.19 3.45
N ASP A 119 -7.89 -9.17 4.25
CA ASP A 119 -8.93 -8.25 4.75
C ASP A 119 -9.65 -7.57 3.55
N SER A 120 -10.94 -7.22 3.71
CA SER A 120 -11.70 -6.52 2.65
C SER A 120 -11.00 -5.20 2.30
N ASN A 121 -10.87 -4.87 1.00
CA ASN A 121 -10.12 -3.68 0.60
C ASN A 121 -10.77 -2.35 0.99
N GLU A 122 -12.05 -2.35 1.35
CA GLU A 122 -12.80 -1.17 1.80
C GLU A 122 -12.52 -0.83 3.28
N LEU A 123 -12.70 0.46 3.61
CA LEU A 123 -12.67 1.03 4.96
C LEU A 123 -14.00 1.73 5.26
#